data_AF-A0A974SH19-F1
#
_entry.id   AF-A0A974SH19-F1
#
_cell.length_a   1.000
_cell.length_b   1.000
_cell.length_c   1.000
_cell.angle_alpha   90.00
_cell.angle_beta   90.00
_cell.angle_gamma   90.00
#
_symmetry.space_group_name_H-M   'P 1'
#
loop_
_entity.id
_entity.type
_entity.pdbx_description
1 polymer ?
#
loop_
_entity_poly.entity_id
_entity_poly.type
_entity_poly.pdbx_seq_one_letter_code
_entity_poly.pdbx_strand_id
1 'polypeptide(L)'
;MTPIRKVHALVEAVATGDRQAFEELYRLTSPKLYGIVLRLMRRPELAAEALRRTYGRIHAEAHTLKPQEDPVAWMVSIARACALDMAWRRPVGDAFEPFDVGQRGEDPLAGARRSPALQRLLTCLGTLPEERRRMVLLAFYDGWSREALSVYFDAPPAGIRAWMARSVAQLGACLGRRA
;
A
#
# COMPACT_ATOMS: atom_id res chain seq x y z
N MET A 1 -10.81 22.98 3.71
CA MET A 1 -10.01 22.25 2.69
C MET A 1 -10.12 20.76 2.97
N THR A 2 -10.48 19.92 1.99
CA THR A 2 -10.51 18.47 2.19
C THR A 2 -9.11 17.95 2.52
N PRO A 3 -8.97 16.91 3.36
CA PRO A 3 -7.66 16.38 3.77
C PRO A 3 -6.72 16.08 2.59
N ILE A 4 -7.28 15.58 1.48
CA ILE A 4 -6.52 15.25 0.26
C ILE A 4 -5.92 16.48 -0.44
N ARG A 5 -6.67 17.60 -0.54
CA ARG A 5 -6.18 18.84 -1.14
C ARG A 5 -5.08 19.47 -0.30
N LYS A 6 -5.20 19.36 1.04
CA LYS A 6 -4.16 19.82 1.96
C LYS A 6 -2.86 19.04 1.75
N VAL A 7 -2.94 17.71 1.69
CA VAL A 7 -1.76 16.86 1.46
C VAL A 7 -1.12 17.18 0.11
N HIS A 8 -1.91 17.40 -0.94
CA HIS A 8 -1.38 17.78 -2.25
C HIS A 8 -0.55 19.07 -2.19
N ALA A 9 -1.12 20.14 -1.63
CA ALA A 9 -0.45 21.43 -1.50
C ALA A 9 0.84 21.33 -0.66
N LEU A 10 0.83 20.50 0.39
CA LEU A 10 2.03 20.25 1.19
C LEU A 10 3.12 19.55 0.37
N VAL A 11 2.78 18.56 -0.47
CA VAL A 11 3.77 17.90 -1.34
C VAL A 11 4.34 18.89 -2.37
N GLU A 12 3.51 19.76 -2.96
CA GLU A 12 3.96 20.80 -3.88
C GLU A 12 4.95 21.78 -3.21
N ALA A 13 4.65 22.22 -1.99
CA ALA A 13 5.55 23.08 -1.21
C ALA A 13 6.87 22.36 -0.84
N VAL A 14 6.80 21.06 -0.52
CA VAL A 14 7.99 20.24 -0.30
C VAL A 14 8.86 20.16 -1.56
N ALA A 15 8.25 20.08 -2.75
CA ALA A 15 9.00 20.10 -4.01
C ALA A 15 9.78 21.41 -4.24
N THR A 16 9.35 22.50 -3.61
CA THR A 16 10.06 23.79 -3.62
C THR A 16 11.05 23.98 -2.45
N GLY A 17 11.24 22.95 -1.61
CA GLY A 17 12.18 22.98 -0.49
C GLY A 17 11.61 23.51 0.83
N ASP A 18 10.30 23.63 0.97
CA ASP A 18 9.68 24.11 2.21
C ASP A 18 9.78 23.07 3.33
N ARG A 19 10.62 23.39 4.33
CA ARG A 19 10.86 22.55 5.51
C ARG A 19 9.65 22.45 6.43
N GLN A 20 8.86 23.53 6.57
CA GLN A 20 7.67 23.53 7.42
C GLN A 20 6.57 22.68 6.79
N ALA A 21 6.40 22.77 5.47
CA ALA A 21 5.48 21.91 4.73
C ALA A 21 5.86 20.44 4.88
N PHE A 22 7.16 20.11 4.84
CA PHE A 22 7.62 18.74 5.05
C PHE A 22 7.27 18.19 6.44
N GLU A 23 7.49 18.99 7.49
CA GLU A 23 7.16 18.62 8.86
C GLU A 23 5.65 18.43 9.07
N GLU A 24 4.84 19.32 8.49
CA GLU A 24 3.38 19.18 8.53
C GLU A 24 2.89 17.96 7.75
N LEU A 25 3.45 17.72 6.56
CA LEU A 25 3.18 16.52 5.77
C LEU A 25 3.49 15.26 6.57
N TYR A 26 4.65 15.22 7.23
CA TYR A 26 5.04 14.11 8.10
C TYR A 26 4.02 13.89 9.21
N ARG A 27 3.68 14.92 10.00
CA ARG A 27 2.70 14.79 11.10
C ARG A 27 1.34 14.27 10.65
N LEU A 28 0.86 14.70 9.49
CA LEU A 28 -0.44 14.30 8.97
C LEU A 28 -0.49 12.88 8.41
N THR A 29 0.63 12.37 7.91
CA THR A 29 0.64 11.14 7.09
C THR A 29 1.42 9.98 7.72
N SER A 30 2.30 10.25 8.68
CA SER A 30 3.20 9.25 9.25
C SER A 30 2.47 8.11 9.97
N PRO A 31 1.34 8.29 10.69
CA PRO A 31 0.64 7.17 11.30
C PRO A 31 0.13 6.17 10.25
N LYS A 32 -0.38 6.68 9.12
CA LYS A 32 -0.90 5.84 8.02
C LYS A 32 0.23 5.10 7.32
N LEU A 33 1.30 5.80 6.96
CA LEU A 33 2.44 5.18 6.27
C LEU A 33 3.17 4.20 7.18
N TYR A 34 3.30 4.52 8.47
CA TYR A 34 3.87 3.61 9.48
C TYR A 34 3.09 2.31 9.57
N GLY A 35 1.75 2.36 9.65
CA GLY A 35 0.92 1.15 9.69
C GLY A 35 1.13 0.26 8.46
N ILE A 36 1.31 0.85 7.28
CA ILE A 36 1.58 0.11 6.03
C ILE A 36 2.95 -0.56 6.07
N VAL A 37 4.01 0.16 6.41
CA VAL A 37 5.36 -0.43 6.45
C VAL A 37 5.50 -1.43 7.60
N LEU A 38 4.84 -1.20 8.74
CA LEU A 38 4.81 -2.15 9.86
C LEU A 38 4.15 -3.47 9.46
N ARG A 39 3.05 -3.42 8.71
CA ARG A 39 2.39 -4.63 8.20
C ARG A 39 3.31 -5.45 7.30
N LEU A 40 4.06 -4.78 6.42
CA LEU A 40 4.96 -5.43 5.47
C LEU A 40 6.22 -5.97 6.15
N MET A 41 6.78 -5.23 7.12
CA MET A 41 8.03 -5.59 7.79
C MET A 41 7.84 -6.51 9.00
N ARG A 42 6.66 -6.52 9.61
CA ARG A 42 6.29 -7.27 10.83
C ARG A 42 7.21 -7.06 12.04
N ARG A 43 8.06 -6.04 12.00
CA ARG A 43 9.09 -5.72 12.98
C ARG A 43 9.17 -4.20 13.18
N PRO A 44 8.86 -3.66 14.37
CA PRO A 44 8.78 -2.22 14.61
C PRO A 44 10.04 -1.44 14.25
N GLU A 45 11.21 -2.00 14.51
CA GLU A 45 12.52 -1.42 14.23
C GLU A 45 12.77 -1.27 12.72
N LEU A 46 12.33 -2.25 11.93
CA LEU A 46 12.46 -2.20 10.47
C LEU A 46 11.41 -1.30 9.84
N ALA A 47 10.21 -1.27 10.43
CA ALA A 47 9.16 -0.36 10.03
C ALA A 47 9.58 1.09 10.20
N ALA A 48 10.26 1.43 11.32
CA ALA A 48 10.78 2.77 11.56
C ALA A 48 11.84 3.16 10.52
N GLU A 49 12.77 2.26 10.19
CA GLU A 49 13.78 2.51 9.16
C GLU A 49 13.15 2.64 7.76
N ALA A 50 12.19 1.78 7.42
CA ALA A 50 11.43 1.87 6.17
C ALA A 50 10.69 3.19 6.06
N LEU A 51 10.06 3.66 7.14
CA LEU A 51 9.39 4.96 7.19
C LEU A 51 10.37 6.11 6.96
N ARG A 52 11.55 6.07 7.59
CA ARG A 52 12.60 7.08 7.39
C ARG A 52 13.04 7.16 5.92
N ARG A 53 13.30 6.00 5.29
CA ARG A 53 13.64 5.93 3.86
C ARG A 53 12.50 6.43 2.97
N THR A 54 11.27 6.11 3.34
CA THR A 54 10.05 6.57 2.65
C THR A 54 9.99 8.09 2.59
N TYR A 55 10.15 8.77 3.72
CA TYR A 55 10.12 10.23 3.75
C TYR A 55 11.32 10.89 3.06
N GLY A 56 12.50 10.27 3.11
CA GLY A 56 13.64 10.69 2.30
C GLY A 56 13.33 10.64 0.79
N ARG A 57 12.68 9.57 0.33
CA ARG A 57 12.24 9.45 -1.07
C ARG A 57 11.10 10.40 -1.43
N ILE A 58 10.11 10.59 -0.55
CA ILE A 58 9.04 11.57 -0.76
C ILE A 58 9.64 12.96 -0.96
N HIS A 59 10.61 13.36 -0.13
CA HIS A 59 11.27 14.66 -0.29
C HIS A 59 11.98 14.77 -1.65
N ALA A 60 12.77 13.75 -2.02
CA ALA A 60 13.52 13.74 -3.28
C ALA A 60 12.62 13.69 -4.53
N GLU A 61 11.50 12.97 -4.46
CA GLU A 61 10.60 12.69 -5.58
C GLU A 61 9.36 13.59 -5.59
N ALA A 62 9.21 14.53 -4.67
CA ALA A 62 8.00 15.37 -4.52
C ALA A 62 7.60 16.07 -5.83
N HIS A 63 8.58 16.51 -6.62
CA HIS A 63 8.40 17.14 -7.93
C HIS A 63 7.77 16.23 -9.00
N THR A 64 7.70 14.91 -8.76
CA THR A 64 7.14 13.93 -9.70
C THR A 64 5.63 13.75 -9.54
N LEU A 65 5.05 14.22 -8.44
CA LEU A 65 3.61 14.15 -8.20
C LEU A 65 2.87 15.00 -9.24
N LYS A 66 1.92 14.38 -9.95
CA LYS A 66 1.12 15.10 -10.95
C LYS A 66 -0.16 15.68 -10.33
N PRO A 67 -0.68 16.81 -10.83
CA PRO A 67 -1.88 17.46 -10.29
C PRO A 67 -3.14 16.58 -10.20
N GLN A 68 -3.26 15.60 -11.09
CA GLN A 68 -4.38 14.66 -11.16
C GLN A 68 -4.21 13.41 -10.27
N GLU A 69 -3.01 13.18 -9.73
CA GLU A 69 -2.71 11.99 -8.92
C GLU A 69 -3.17 12.18 -7.47
N ASP A 70 -3.64 11.11 -6.83
CA ASP A 70 -3.92 11.14 -5.39
C ASP A 70 -2.58 11.15 -4.64
N PRO A 71 -2.25 12.23 -3.91
CA PRO A 71 -0.94 12.38 -3.28
C PRO A 71 -0.72 11.32 -2.19
N VAL A 72 -1.78 10.87 -1.53
CA VAL A 72 -1.68 9.83 -0.51
C VAL A 72 -1.44 8.47 -1.17
N ALA A 73 -2.08 8.18 -2.31
CA ALA A 73 -1.81 6.95 -3.06
C ALA A 73 -0.36 6.92 -3.58
N TRP A 74 0.13 8.04 -4.10
CA TRP A 74 1.52 8.22 -4.50
C TRP A 74 2.49 7.96 -3.32
N MET A 75 2.28 8.58 -2.16
CA MET A 75 3.10 8.35 -0.96
C MET A 75 3.07 6.88 -0.49
N VAL A 76 1.91 6.24 -0.54
CA VAL A 76 1.76 4.82 -0.20
C VAL A 76 2.56 3.93 -1.16
N SER A 77 2.61 4.27 -2.45
CA SER A 77 3.40 3.53 -3.43
C SER A 77 4.90 3.59 -3.11
N ILE A 78 5.41 4.76 -2.70
CA ILE A 78 6.81 4.94 -2.26
C ILE A 78 7.09 4.15 -0.98
N ALA A 79 6.19 4.23 0.00
CA ALA A 79 6.32 3.54 1.27
C ALA A 79 6.41 2.02 1.07
N ARG A 80 5.53 1.49 0.24
CA ARG A 80 5.52 0.07 -0.13
C ARG A 80 6.79 -0.32 -0.86
N ALA A 81 7.24 0.47 -1.84
CA ALA A 81 8.49 0.19 -2.55
C ALA A 81 9.69 0.14 -1.59
N CYS A 82 9.82 1.11 -0.67
CA CYS A 82 10.87 1.10 0.34
C CYS A 82 10.86 -0.14 1.22
N ALA A 83 9.68 -0.54 1.69
CA ALA A 83 9.52 -1.72 2.52
C ALA A 83 9.90 -2.99 1.73
N LEU A 84 9.38 -3.17 0.52
CA LEU A 84 9.70 -4.35 -0.30
C LEU A 84 11.19 -4.43 -0.67
N ASP A 85 11.81 -3.31 -1.02
CA ASP A 85 13.25 -3.24 -1.27
C ASP A 85 14.07 -3.66 -0.04
N MET A 86 13.60 -3.34 1.17
CA MET A 86 14.25 -3.77 2.42
C MET A 86 14.02 -5.25 2.70
N ALA A 87 12.82 -5.77 2.42
CA ALA A 87 12.50 -7.18 2.61
C ALA A 87 13.30 -8.08 1.65
N TRP A 88 13.43 -7.71 0.38
CA TRP A 88 14.09 -8.53 -0.64
C TRP A 88 15.61 -8.52 -0.57
N ARG A 89 16.21 -7.56 0.15
CA ARG A 89 17.66 -7.53 0.41
C ARG A 89 18.09 -8.47 1.54
N ARG A 90 17.16 -9.21 2.15
CA ARG A 90 17.43 -10.17 3.22
C ARG A 90 17.57 -11.59 2.67
N PRO A 91 18.43 -12.42 3.29
CA PRO A 91 18.53 -13.83 2.94
C PRO A 91 17.17 -14.51 3.12
N VAL A 92 16.86 -15.40 2.17
CA VAL A 92 15.54 -16.02 1.90
C VAL A 92 14.94 -16.80 3.10
N GLY A 93 15.70 -17.02 4.17
CA GLY A 93 15.31 -17.86 5.32
C GLY A 93 14.33 -17.23 6.33
N ASP A 94 14.13 -15.91 6.30
CA ASP A 94 13.25 -15.20 7.26
C ASP A 94 11.91 -14.75 6.66
N ALA A 95 11.67 -15.08 5.38
CA ALA A 95 10.71 -14.37 4.57
C ALA A 95 9.45 -15.22 4.29
N PHE A 96 8.32 -14.70 4.74
CA PHE A 96 6.95 -15.03 4.31
C PHE A 96 6.32 -16.29 4.93
N GLU A 97 6.04 -16.24 6.23
CA GLU A 97 4.83 -16.90 6.76
C GLU A 97 3.60 -16.24 6.09
N PRO A 98 2.79 -16.98 5.29
CA PRO A 98 1.53 -16.47 4.77
C PRO A 98 0.67 -15.93 5.91
N PHE A 99 -0.06 -14.85 5.67
CA PHE A 99 -1.13 -14.52 6.59
C PHE A 99 -2.16 -15.65 6.51
N ASP A 100 -2.27 -16.45 7.59
CA ASP A 100 -3.37 -17.37 7.73
C ASP A 100 -4.65 -16.55 7.90
N VAL A 101 -5.47 -16.54 6.84
CA VAL A 101 -6.79 -15.88 6.84
C VAL A 101 -7.71 -16.50 7.91
N GLY A 102 -7.34 -17.66 8.48
CA GLY A 102 -8.03 -18.37 9.56
C GLY A 102 -7.63 -17.98 10.99
N GLN A 103 -6.48 -17.34 11.22
CA GLN A 103 -6.18 -16.80 12.55
C GLN A 103 -7.00 -15.53 12.76
N ARG A 104 -8.05 -15.65 13.58
CA ARG A 104 -8.79 -14.54 14.23
C ARG A 104 -7.87 -13.76 15.20
N GLY A 105 -6.67 -13.40 14.78
CA GLY A 105 -5.92 -12.31 15.39
C GLY A 105 -6.63 -11.02 14.98
N GLU A 106 -7.11 -10.29 15.97
CA GLU A 106 -7.86 -9.04 15.88
C GLU A 106 -7.67 -8.32 14.53
N ASP A 107 -8.70 -8.38 13.68
CA ASP A 107 -8.80 -7.55 12.49
C ASP A 107 -8.61 -6.09 12.96
N PRO A 108 -7.57 -5.35 12.54
CA PRO A 108 -7.41 -3.94 12.92
C PRO A 108 -8.59 -3.08 12.41
N LEU A 109 -9.39 -3.62 11.48
CA LEU A 109 -10.64 -3.06 10.99
C LEU A 109 -11.88 -3.52 11.80
N ALA A 110 -11.70 -4.37 12.82
CA ALA A 110 -12.74 -4.72 13.79
C ALA A 110 -12.82 -3.71 14.94
N GLY A 111 -11.73 -3.01 15.27
CA GLY A 111 -11.72 -1.97 16.32
C GLY A 111 -12.17 -0.59 15.84
N ALA A 112 -11.96 -0.25 14.57
CA ALA A 112 -12.42 1.00 13.98
C ALA A 112 -13.80 0.78 13.33
N ARG A 113 -14.78 1.67 13.57
CA ARG A 113 -16.01 1.72 12.76
C ARG A 113 -15.61 1.65 11.28
N ARG A 114 -15.91 0.54 10.61
CA ARG A 114 -15.56 0.34 9.20
C ARG A 114 -16.14 1.52 8.44
N SER A 115 -15.26 2.35 7.86
CA SER A 115 -15.72 3.50 7.10
C SER A 115 -16.62 3.04 5.95
N PRO A 116 -17.60 3.83 5.51
CA PRO A 116 -18.42 3.47 4.36
C PRO A 116 -17.57 3.14 3.11
N ALA A 117 -16.42 3.80 2.95
CA ALA A 117 -15.47 3.50 1.89
C ALA A 117 -14.84 2.11 2.03
N LEU A 118 -14.46 1.71 3.24
CA LEU A 118 -13.93 0.37 3.51
C LEU A 118 -14.99 -0.71 3.31
N GLN A 119 -16.23 -0.49 3.78
CA GLN A 119 -17.33 -1.42 3.56
C GLN A 119 -17.57 -1.66 2.07
N ARG A 120 -17.63 -0.58 1.27
CA ARG A 120 -17.75 -0.67 -0.19
C ARG A 120 -16.60 -1.46 -0.83
N LEU A 121 -15.36 -1.23 -0.39
CA LEU A 121 -14.20 -2.00 -0.86
C LEU A 121 -14.34 -3.49 -0.53
N LEU A 122 -14.72 -3.84 0.70
CA LEU A 122 -14.92 -5.23 1.11
C LEU A 122 -16.03 -5.91 0.30
N THR A 123 -17.15 -5.21 0.05
CA THR A 123 -18.22 -5.70 -0.83
C THR A 123 -17.69 -5.95 -2.24
N CYS A 124 -16.95 -5.01 -2.82
CA CYS A 124 -16.37 -5.16 -4.16
C CYS A 124 -15.34 -6.31 -4.22
N LEU A 125 -14.51 -6.49 -3.19
CA LEU A 125 -13.61 -7.63 -3.09
C LEU A 125 -14.36 -8.96 -3.07
N GLY A 126 -15.56 -8.99 -2.47
CA GLY A 126 -16.46 -10.15 -2.49
C GLY A 126 -16.99 -10.50 -3.88
N THR A 127 -16.93 -9.60 -4.86
CA THR A 127 -17.36 -9.88 -6.24
C THR A 127 -16.30 -10.60 -7.08
N LEU A 128 -15.06 -10.68 -6.60
CA LEU A 128 -14.00 -11.42 -7.26
C LEU A 128 -14.10 -12.92 -6.92
N PRO A 129 -13.79 -13.82 -7.87
CA PRO A 129 -13.56 -15.23 -7.54
C PRO A 129 -12.50 -15.38 -6.45
N GLU A 130 -12.65 -16.41 -5.63
CA GLU A 130 -11.88 -16.58 -4.41
C GLU A 130 -10.37 -16.49 -4.64
N GLU A 131 -9.85 -17.19 -5.65
CA GLU A 131 -8.42 -17.18 -5.96
C GLU A 131 -7.91 -15.79 -6.37
N ARG A 132 -8.70 -15.05 -7.17
CA ARG A 132 -8.35 -13.68 -7.58
C ARG A 132 -8.39 -12.72 -6.39
N ARG A 133 -9.38 -12.85 -5.51
CA ARG A 133 -9.46 -12.10 -4.25
C ARG A 133 -8.23 -12.39 -3.38
N ARG A 134 -7.88 -13.66 -3.19
CA ARG A 134 -6.73 -14.09 -2.41
C ARG A 134 -5.43 -13.53 -2.99
N MET A 135 -5.25 -13.62 -4.31
CA MET A 135 -4.09 -13.06 -5.01
C MET A 135 -3.96 -11.55 -4.82
N VAL A 136 -5.06 -10.81 -4.93
CA VAL A 136 -5.07 -9.35 -4.68
C VAL A 136 -4.69 -9.04 -3.24
N LEU A 137 -5.20 -9.79 -2.26
CA LEU A 137 -4.85 -9.59 -0.85
C LEU A 137 -3.37 -9.92 -0.58
N LEU A 138 -2.88 -11.07 -1.03
CA LEU A 138 -1.47 -11.44 -0.86
C LEU A 138 -0.53 -10.41 -1.50
N ALA A 139 -0.88 -9.92 -2.69
CA ALA A 139 -0.14 -8.85 -3.35
C ALA A 139 -0.21 -7.55 -2.53
N PHE A 140 -1.38 -6.93 -2.43
CA PHE A 140 -1.52 -5.55 -1.94
C PHE A 140 -1.48 -5.42 -0.43
N TYR A 141 -1.94 -6.43 0.32
CA TYR A 141 -2.03 -6.43 1.77
C TYR A 141 -0.81 -7.09 2.43
N ASP A 142 -0.36 -8.24 1.91
CA ASP A 142 0.76 -9.00 2.50
C ASP A 142 2.12 -8.74 1.86
N GLY A 143 2.17 -8.01 0.76
CA GLY A 143 3.45 -7.60 0.16
C GLY A 143 4.11 -8.66 -0.71
N TRP A 144 3.40 -9.71 -1.12
CA TRP A 144 4.00 -10.79 -1.89
C TRP A 144 4.53 -10.30 -3.24
N SER A 145 5.73 -10.80 -3.61
CA SER A 145 6.31 -10.53 -4.92
C SER A 145 5.55 -11.28 -6.01
N ARG A 146 5.72 -10.85 -7.27
CA ARG A 146 5.06 -11.51 -8.40
C ARG A 146 5.58 -12.94 -8.58
N GLU A 147 6.83 -13.15 -8.23
CA GLU A 147 7.54 -14.42 -8.24
C GLU A 147 7.00 -15.34 -7.14
N ALA A 148 6.81 -14.83 -5.91
CA ALA A 148 6.19 -15.61 -4.83
C ALA A 148 4.74 -16.00 -5.16
N LEU A 149 3.97 -15.09 -5.75
CA LEU A 149 2.61 -15.39 -6.24
C LEU A 149 2.64 -16.41 -7.37
N SER A 150 3.61 -16.32 -8.28
CA SER A 150 3.78 -17.27 -9.39
C SER A 150 4.01 -18.69 -8.87
N VAL A 151 4.85 -18.85 -7.85
CA VAL A 151 5.07 -20.14 -7.19
C VAL A 151 3.83 -20.62 -6.45
N TYR A 152 3.17 -19.76 -5.67
CA TYR A 152 2.02 -20.15 -4.86
C TYR A 152 0.78 -20.54 -5.67
N PHE A 153 0.50 -19.84 -6.77
CA PHE A 153 -0.63 -20.10 -7.64
C PHE A 153 -0.29 -21.04 -8.81
N ASP A 154 0.94 -21.58 -8.85
CA ASP A 154 1.44 -22.44 -9.92
C ASP A 154 1.13 -21.89 -11.32
N ALA A 155 1.48 -20.62 -11.55
CA ALA A 155 1.15 -19.90 -12.77
C ALA A 155 2.28 -18.96 -13.19
N PRO A 156 2.53 -18.79 -14.51
CA PRO A 156 3.63 -17.95 -14.97
C PRO A 156 3.44 -16.48 -14.56
N PRO A 157 4.53 -15.70 -14.36
CA PRO A 157 4.44 -14.30 -13.93
C PRO A 157 3.59 -13.42 -14.85
N ALA A 158 3.55 -13.73 -16.15
CA ALA A 158 2.67 -13.06 -17.11
C ALA A 158 1.17 -13.28 -16.81
N GLY A 159 0.80 -14.51 -16.42
CA GLY A 159 -0.56 -14.86 -16.00
C GLY A 159 -0.96 -14.13 -14.72
N ILE A 160 -0.08 -14.14 -13.72
CA ILE A 160 -0.25 -13.39 -12.45
C ILE A 160 -0.48 -11.90 -12.73
N ARG A 161 0.35 -11.26 -13.56
CA ARG A 161 0.17 -9.85 -13.95
C ARG A 161 -1.18 -9.60 -14.61
N ALA A 162 -1.58 -10.46 -15.53
CA ALA A 162 -2.84 -10.31 -16.26
C ALA A 162 -4.06 -10.49 -15.34
N TRP A 163 -4.04 -11.48 -14.44
CA TRP A 163 -5.09 -11.68 -13.44
C TRP A 163 -5.21 -10.52 -12.45
N MET A 164 -4.08 -9.99 -11.97
CA MET A 164 -4.07 -8.81 -11.10
C MET A 164 -4.64 -7.58 -11.82
N ALA A 165 -4.20 -7.29 -13.04
CA ALA A 165 -4.71 -6.15 -13.81
C ALA A 165 -6.22 -6.22 -14.01
N ARG A 166 -6.75 -7.39 -14.40
CA ARG A 166 -8.19 -7.62 -14.53
C ARG A 166 -8.93 -7.46 -13.20
N SER A 167 -8.38 -7.99 -12.11
CA SER A 167 -9.00 -7.90 -10.79
C SER A 167 -9.07 -6.44 -10.31
N VAL A 168 -8.00 -5.67 -10.48
CA VAL A 168 -7.97 -4.24 -10.13
C VAL A 168 -8.96 -3.44 -10.99
N ALA A 169 -9.06 -3.74 -12.30
CA ALA A 169 -10.04 -3.10 -13.18
C ALA A 169 -11.48 -3.39 -12.73
N GLN A 170 -11.79 -4.65 -12.39
CA GLN A 170 -13.11 -5.04 -11.87
C GLN A 170 -13.43 -4.32 -10.55
N LEU A 171 -12.46 -4.21 -9.63
CA LEU A 171 -12.64 -3.45 -8.39
C LEU A 171 -12.84 -1.96 -8.65
N GLY A 172 -12.12 -1.38 -9.61
CA GLY A 172 -12.30 0.01 -10.04
C GLY A 172 -13.71 0.28 -10.53
N ALA A 173 -14.22 -0.57 -11.42
CA ALA A 173 -15.58 -0.51 -11.93
C ALA A 173 -16.63 -0.63 -10.81
N CYS A 174 -16.48 -1.60 -9.90
CA CYS A 174 -17.39 -1.79 -8.77
C CYS A 174 -17.40 -0.58 -7.82
N LEU A 175 -16.24 0.04 -7.59
CA LEU A 175 -16.13 1.23 -6.74
C LEU A 175 -16.61 2.52 -7.42
N GLY A 176 -16.97 2.47 -8.71
CA GLY A 176 -17.38 3.63 -9.49
C GLY A 176 -16.22 4.58 -9.80
N ARG A 177 -14.97 4.12 -9.70
CA ARG A 177 -13.79 4.85 -10.19
C ARG A 177 -13.69 4.56 -11.68
N ARG A 178 -14.08 5.51 -12.53
CA ARG A 178 -13.83 5.42 -13.98
C ARG A 178 -12.30 5.37 -14.19
N ALA A 179 -11.89 4.47 -15.07
CA ALA A 179 -10.50 4.24 -15.47
C ALA A 179 -9.88 5.48 -16.13
#